data_AF-A0A7Y7LSD2-F1
#
_entry.id   AF-A0A7Y7LSD2-F1
#
_cell.length_a   1.000
_cell.length_b   1.000
_cell.length_c   1.000
_cell.angle_alpha   90.00
_cell.angle_beta   90.00
_cell.angle_gamma   90.00
#
_symmetry.space_group_name_H-M   'P 1'
#
loop_
_entity.id
_entity.type
_entity.pdbx_description
1 polymer ?
#
loop_
_entity_poly.entity_id
_entity_poly.type
_entity_poly.pdbx_seq_one_letter_code
_entity_poly.pdbx_strand_id
1 'polypeptide(L)'
;MTASPTDVSSSPTSPRPVRMAATLIVVRDGRAGLEVLMLRRAEKANDQNSGASVFPGGVIDAHDRGLHGCCSGIDDRAASARLEVPEGGLDYYAAAIRECFEEAGLLFATDSAGRPVTLDGLPAGQLAEMRHAAEQGTDALLSLCAQHGWKLAADRLAYFSHWLTPPGMPRRFDTRFFLAAMPEAQSVQPDGRETVEHMWLRPADAVDPARGLKLMNVTRRILLELARFQSVQELMAHARSLKHIPRVMPRLADGPKGRRPVNMEEHSYEEVGFVDPHGEGGGRYAHEAGLAMRLSARVLRVTGEAGDGSGTLVHSYFVGTADGDCALIDASPAGPAHAEALAAAAPGRVRWLLSTQAGPEEALREFWPDAAAAVLALGEQIRIGDATLRVLPGDGDARSRRFLLVEEAILFTGASDAPMTGEEQVRWIAPRHGFLRSRR
;
A
#
# COMPACT_ATOMS: atom_id res chain seq x y z
N MET A 1 36.34 -25.63 23.40
CA MET A 1 35.33 -26.11 22.45
C MET A 1 34.68 -24.89 21.83
N THR A 2 35.09 -24.59 20.61
CA THR A 2 34.75 -23.40 19.83
C THR A 2 33.39 -23.59 19.17
N ALA A 3 32.45 -22.66 19.39
CA ALA A 3 31.19 -22.62 18.67
C ALA A 3 31.42 -22.00 17.29
N SER A 4 31.08 -22.74 16.24
CA SER A 4 31.11 -22.28 14.85
C SER A 4 29.97 -21.30 14.58
N PRO A 5 30.20 -20.22 13.81
CA PRO A 5 29.12 -19.34 13.37
C PRO A 5 28.34 -20.03 12.23
N THR A 6 27.03 -20.18 12.42
CA THR A 6 26.12 -20.65 11.38
C THR A 6 25.95 -19.55 10.34
N ASP A 7 26.54 -19.78 9.18
CA ASP A 7 26.37 -19.01 7.95
C ASP A 7 24.93 -19.19 7.44
N VAL A 8 24.09 -18.17 7.61
CA VAL A 8 22.75 -18.10 6.99
C VAL A 8 22.87 -17.29 5.71
N SER A 9 23.47 -17.91 4.69
CA SER A 9 23.35 -17.46 3.31
C SER A 9 21.96 -17.82 2.79
N SER A 10 20.95 -16.97 3.06
CA SER A 10 19.66 -17.06 2.37
C SER A 10 19.82 -16.44 0.99
N SER A 11 19.93 -17.30 -0.02
CA SER A 11 19.85 -16.92 -1.43
C SER A 11 18.58 -16.08 -1.67
N PRO A 12 18.63 -15.02 -2.50
CA PRO A 12 17.47 -14.19 -2.78
C PRO A 12 16.39 -15.08 -3.40
N THR A 13 15.29 -15.27 -2.68
CA THR A 13 14.17 -16.08 -3.15
C THR A 13 13.54 -15.33 -4.32
N SER A 14 13.55 -15.93 -5.52
CA SER A 14 12.93 -15.32 -6.70
C SER A 14 11.51 -14.84 -6.35
N PRO A 15 11.15 -13.58 -6.64
CA PRO A 15 9.87 -13.02 -6.23
C PRO A 15 8.73 -13.87 -6.79
N ARG A 16 7.86 -14.37 -5.90
CA ARG A 16 6.70 -15.17 -6.32
C ARG A 16 5.79 -14.32 -7.23
N PRO A 17 5.22 -14.92 -8.28
CA PRO A 17 4.39 -14.19 -9.23
C PRO A 17 3.17 -13.57 -8.53
N VAL A 18 2.80 -12.37 -8.98
CA VAL A 18 1.60 -11.68 -8.52
C VAL A 18 0.39 -12.40 -9.12
N ARG A 19 -0.54 -12.84 -8.28
CA ARG A 19 -1.75 -13.57 -8.71
C ARG A 19 -2.89 -12.57 -8.97
N MET A 20 -3.56 -12.70 -10.11
CA MET A 20 -4.75 -11.88 -10.38
C MET A 20 -5.93 -12.41 -9.57
N ALA A 21 -6.72 -11.51 -9.00
CA ALA A 21 -7.85 -11.87 -8.14
C ALA A 21 -9.04 -10.94 -8.37
N ALA A 22 -10.22 -11.42 -8.02
CA ALA A 22 -11.46 -10.66 -8.05
C ALA A 22 -12.25 -10.88 -6.75
N THR A 23 -12.90 -9.83 -6.27
CA THR A 23 -13.67 -9.85 -5.02
C THR A 23 -15.00 -9.15 -5.23
N LEU A 24 -16.08 -9.75 -4.71
CA LEU A 24 -17.42 -9.20 -4.78
C LEU A 24 -17.86 -8.68 -3.41
N ILE A 25 -18.08 -7.37 -3.34
CA ILE A 25 -18.62 -6.68 -2.18
C ILE A 25 -20.14 -6.65 -2.35
N VAL A 26 -20.83 -7.52 -1.62
CA VAL A 26 -22.30 -7.58 -1.67
C VAL A 26 -22.89 -6.64 -0.62
N VAL A 27 -23.81 -5.77 -1.05
CA VAL A 27 -24.43 -4.76 -0.20
C VAL A 27 -25.95 -4.85 -0.23
N ARG A 28 -26.61 -4.42 0.85
CA ARG A 28 -28.07 -4.30 0.93
C ARG A 28 -28.47 -3.08 1.75
N ASP A 29 -29.69 -2.61 1.58
CA ASP A 29 -30.28 -1.64 2.49
C ASP A 29 -30.83 -2.36 3.72
N GLY A 30 -30.23 -2.10 4.88
CA GLY A 30 -30.67 -2.59 6.18
C GLY A 30 -31.60 -1.60 6.89
N ARG A 31 -32.05 -1.97 8.10
CA ARG A 31 -32.95 -1.11 8.89
C ARG A 31 -32.32 0.23 9.29
N ALA A 32 -31.00 0.27 9.40
CA ALA A 32 -30.23 1.43 9.87
C ALA A 32 -29.27 1.99 8.79
N GLY A 33 -29.61 1.77 7.52
CA GLY A 33 -28.82 2.20 6.36
C GLY A 33 -28.11 1.05 5.65
N LEU A 34 -27.13 1.39 4.82
CA LEU A 34 -26.31 0.45 4.05
C LEU A 34 -25.67 -0.62 4.95
N GLU A 35 -25.87 -1.88 4.60
CA GLU A 35 -25.17 -3.03 5.16
C GLU A 35 -24.32 -3.72 4.10
N VAL A 36 -23.17 -4.26 4.51
CA VAL A 36 -22.26 -5.04 3.68
C VAL A 36 -22.16 -6.46 4.23
N LEU A 37 -22.10 -7.43 3.32
CA LEU A 37 -21.86 -8.82 3.65
C LEU A 37 -20.39 -9.02 4.03
N MET A 38 -20.16 -9.49 5.25
CA MET A 38 -18.85 -9.92 5.75
C MET A 38 -18.88 -11.42 6.01
N LEU A 39 -17.90 -12.15 5.49
CA LEU A 39 -17.66 -13.55 5.82
C LEU A 39 -16.51 -13.66 6.83
N ARG A 40 -16.54 -14.67 7.70
CA ARG A 40 -15.41 -14.98 8.58
C ARG A 40 -14.69 -16.23 8.09
N ARG A 41 -13.39 -16.09 7.79
CA ARG A 41 -12.53 -17.22 7.43
C ARG A 41 -12.42 -18.21 8.59
N ALA A 42 -12.38 -19.49 8.27
CA ALA A 42 -12.11 -20.54 9.24
C ALA A 42 -10.77 -20.32 9.95
N GLU A 43 -10.67 -20.77 11.19
CA GLU A 43 -9.42 -20.73 11.91
C GLU A 43 -8.48 -21.84 11.41
N LYS A 44 -7.28 -21.47 10.94
CA LYS A 44 -6.24 -22.38 10.46
C LYS A 44 -4.94 -22.06 11.20
N ALA A 45 -4.36 -23.07 11.86
CA ALA A 45 -3.03 -22.94 12.45
C ALA A 45 -2.01 -22.55 11.36
N ASN A 46 -1.19 -21.53 11.63
CA ASN A 46 -0.15 -20.99 10.74
C ASN A 46 -0.62 -20.18 9.51
N ASP A 47 -1.86 -19.66 9.49
CA ASP A 47 -2.28 -18.63 8.52
C ASP A 47 -2.45 -17.27 9.22
N GLN A 48 -1.68 -16.26 8.80
CA GLN A 48 -1.80 -14.90 9.37
C GLN A 48 -3.19 -14.28 9.14
N ASN A 49 -3.92 -14.73 8.11
CA ASN A 49 -5.27 -14.29 7.79
C ASN A 49 -6.36 -15.20 8.38
N SER A 50 -5.99 -16.16 9.24
CA SER A 50 -6.91 -16.98 10.02
C SER A 50 -7.89 -16.12 10.82
N GLY A 51 -9.17 -16.48 10.82
CA GLY A 51 -10.23 -15.75 11.54
C GLY A 51 -10.54 -14.35 11.00
N ALA A 52 -9.92 -13.92 9.90
CA ALA A 52 -10.15 -12.60 9.33
C ALA A 52 -11.56 -12.48 8.74
N SER A 53 -12.16 -11.30 8.90
CA SER A 53 -13.38 -10.94 8.20
C SER A 53 -13.06 -10.41 6.81
N VAL A 54 -13.71 -10.99 5.80
CA VAL A 54 -13.42 -10.76 4.37
C VAL A 54 -14.70 -10.59 3.57
N PHE A 55 -14.56 -10.11 2.34
CA PHE A 55 -15.58 -10.23 1.30
C PHE A 55 -15.34 -11.52 0.52
N PRO A 56 -16.37 -12.13 -0.11
CA PRO A 56 -16.17 -13.28 -0.96
C PRO A 56 -15.30 -12.93 -2.18
N GLY A 57 -14.33 -13.78 -2.48
CA GLY A 57 -13.44 -13.53 -3.59
C GLY A 57 -12.16 -14.35 -3.55
N GLY A 58 -11.60 -14.56 -4.73
CA GLY A 58 -10.46 -15.44 -4.90
C GLY A 58 -9.67 -15.14 -6.16
N VAL A 59 -8.85 -16.11 -6.54
CA VAL A 59 -7.93 -15.99 -7.65
C VAL A 59 -8.66 -16.31 -8.95
N ILE A 60 -8.31 -15.58 -10.00
CA ILE A 60 -8.82 -15.86 -11.34
C ILE A 60 -8.20 -17.17 -11.81
N ASP A 61 -9.07 -18.11 -12.17
CA ASP A 61 -8.69 -19.39 -12.74
C ASP A 61 -8.64 -19.28 -14.27
N ALA A 62 -7.75 -20.04 -14.92
CA ALA A 62 -7.65 -20.04 -16.38
C ALA A 62 -8.97 -20.49 -17.05
N HIS A 63 -9.77 -21.31 -16.37
CA HIS A 63 -11.07 -21.77 -16.84
C HIS A 63 -12.17 -20.71 -16.69
N ASP A 64 -11.95 -19.59 -15.97
CA ASP A 64 -12.91 -18.48 -15.88
C ASP A 64 -13.23 -17.88 -17.26
N ARG A 65 -12.29 -17.99 -18.21
CA ARG A 65 -12.52 -17.63 -19.61
C ARG A 65 -13.62 -18.46 -20.28
N GLY A 66 -13.82 -19.70 -19.84
CA GLY A 66 -14.89 -20.57 -20.32
C GLY A 66 -16.29 -20.07 -19.96
N LEU A 67 -16.43 -19.26 -18.90
CA LEU A 67 -17.71 -18.68 -18.49
C LEU A 67 -18.16 -17.50 -19.36
N HIS A 68 -17.31 -16.96 -20.23
CA HIS A 68 -17.66 -15.79 -21.05
C HIS A 68 -18.94 -16.02 -21.87
N GLY A 69 -19.12 -17.23 -22.40
CA GLY A 69 -20.32 -17.59 -23.18
C GLY A 69 -21.63 -17.64 -22.37
N CYS A 70 -21.54 -17.74 -21.04
CA CYS A 70 -22.68 -17.63 -20.15
C CYS A 70 -22.77 -16.27 -19.44
N CYS A 71 -21.83 -15.35 -19.60
CA CYS A 71 -21.97 -13.97 -19.13
C CYS A 71 -22.99 -13.18 -19.97
N SER A 72 -23.61 -12.18 -19.34
CA SER A 72 -24.60 -11.28 -19.95
C SER A 72 -24.37 -9.83 -19.54
N GLY A 73 -24.84 -8.91 -20.39
CA GLY A 73 -24.87 -7.47 -20.16
C GLY A 73 -23.54 -6.72 -20.36
N ILE A 74 -22.40 -7.40 -20.32
CA ILE A 74 -21.09 -6.84 -20.69
C ILE A 74 -20.26 -7.91 -21.41
N ASP A 75 -19.54 -7.52 -22.48
CA ASP A 75 -18.61 -8.38 -23.20
C ASP A 75 -17.16 -8.16 -22.74
N ASP A 76 -16.23 -9.02 -23.18
CA ASP A 76 -14.82 -8.93 -22.79
C ASP A 76 -14.16 -7.62 -23.25
N ARG A 77 -14.58 -7.07 -24.39
CA ARG A 77 -14.04 -5.81 -24.91
C ARG A 77 -14.39 -4.65 -23.97
N ALA A 78 -15.65 -4.54 -23.57
CA ALA A 78 -16.13 -3.52 -22.65
C ALA A 78 -15.58 -3.72 -21.24
N ALA A 79 -15.50 -4.97 -20.76
CA ALA A 79 -14.90 -5.29 -19.46
C ALA A 79 -13.40 -4.93 -19.43
N SER A 80 -12.65 -5.29 -20.47
CA SER A 80 -11.21 -4.97 -20.58
C SER A 80 -10.97 -3.47 -20.61
N ALA A 81 -11.77 -2.73 -21.39
CA ALA A 81 -11.73 -1.27 -21.42
C ALA A 81 -12.05 -0.66 -20.04
N ARG A 82 -13.04 -1.22 -19.31
CA ARG A 82 -13.44 -0.73 -17.99
C ARG A 82 -12.37 -0.95 -16.91
N LEU A 83 -11.64 -2.06 -17.01
CA LEU A 83 -10.56 -2.44 -16.08
C LEU A 83 -9.17 -1.94 -16.50
N GLU A 84 -9.08 -1.24 -17.64
CA GLU A 84 -7.82 -0.76 -18.21
C GLU A 84 -6.79 -1.88 -18.45
N VAL A 85 -7.28 -3.05 -18.89
CA VAL A 85 -6.44 -4.20 -19.29
C VAL A 85 -6.52 -4.45 -20.80
N PRO A 86 -5.50 -5.05 -21.43
CA PRO A 86 -5.50 -5.28 -22.88
C PRO A 86 -6.62 -6.23 -23.37
N GLU A 87 -6.85 -7.32 -22.64
CA GLU A 87 -7.88 -8.33 -22.88
C GLU A 87 -8.17 -9.10 -21.59
N GLY A 88 -9.21 -9.95 -21.58
CA GLY A 88 -9.52 -10.83 -20.43
C GLY A 88 -10.17 -10.11 -19.26
N GLY A 89 -10.68 -8.89 -19.47
CA GLY A 89 -11.38 -8.15 -18.43
C GLY A 89 -12.60 -8.89 -17.89
N LEU A 90 -13.28 -9.71 -18.72
CA LEU A 90 -14.46 -10.47 -18.30
C LEU A 90 -14.10 -11.64 -17.37
N ASP A 91 -12.85 -12.10 -17.35
CA ASP A 91 -12.36 -13.12 -16.40
C ASP A 91 -12.55 -12.64 -14.95
N TYR A 92 -12.33 -11.35 -14.69
CA TYR A 92 -12.49 -10.76 -13.35
C TYR A 92 -13.96 -10.75 -12.89
N TYR A 93 -14.90 -10.47 -13.80
CA TYR A 93 -16.33 -10.49 -13.49
C TYR A 93 -16.82 -11.92 -13.25
N ALA A 94 -16.40 -12.85 -14.10
CA ALA A 94 -16.72 -14.27 -13.98
C ALA A 94 -16.20 -14.85 -12.66
N ALA A 95 -14.92 -14.59 -12.35
CA ALA A 95 -14.30 -15.00 -11.09
C ALA A 95 -15.03 -14.42 -9.87
N ALA A 96 -15.37 -13.12 -9.88
CA ALA A 96 -16.10 -12.50 -8.76
C ALA A 96 -17.46 -13.17 -8.51
N ILE A 97 -18.19 -13.53 -9.56
CA ILE A 97 -19.50 -14.22 -9.45
C ILE A 97 -19.30 -15.66 -8.97
N ARG A 98 -18.34 -16.39 -9.55
CA ARG A 98 -18.01 -17.77 -9.16
C ARG A 98 -17.64 -17.86 -7.69
N GLU A 99 -16.66 -17.08 -7.25
CA GLU A 99 -16.18 -17.07 -5.85
C GLU A 99 -17.30 -16.67 -4.87
N CYS A 100 -18.18 -15.73 -5.25
CA CYS A 100 -19.33 -15.38 -4.43
C CYS A 100 -20.36 -16.51 -4.29
N PHE A 101 -20.53 -17.31 -5.34
CA PHE A 101 -21.39 -18.49 -5.26
C PHE A 101 -20.76 -19.59 -4.42
N GLU A 102 -19.47 -19.86 -4.62
CA GLU A 102 -18.70 -20.84 -3.86
C GLU A 102 -18.68 -20.52 -2.36
N GLU A 103 -18.30 -19.29 -1.97
CA GLU A 103 -18.13 -18.93 -0.56
C GLU A 103 -19.45 -18.54 0.14
N ALA A 104 -20.32 -17.77 -0.52
CA ALA A 104 -21.50 -17.16 0.11
C ALA A 104 -22.84 -17.79 -0.33
N GLY A 105 -22.83 -18.65 -1.34
CA GLY A 105 -24.05 -19.24 -1.91
C GLY A 105 -24.92 -18.26 -2.70
N LEU A 106 -24.37 -17.10 -3.07
CA LEU A 106 -25.08 -16.08 -3.84
C LEU A 106 -24.69 -16.15 -5.31
N LEU A 107 -25.66 -16.37 -6.19
CA LEU A 107 -25.45 -16.43 -7.63
C LEU A 107 -26.04 -15.21 -8.33
N PHE A 108 -25.16 -14.40 -8.91
CA PHE A 108 -25.54 -13.27 -9.76
C PHE A 108 -25.79 -13.76 -11.17
N ALA A 109 -27.00 -14.27 -11.41
CA ALA A 109 -27.42 -14.77 -12.71
C ALA A 109 -28.87 -14.40 -13.04
N THR A 110 -29.21 -14.54 -14.32
CA THR A 110 -30.56 -14.44 -14.85
C THR A 110 -30.99 -15.74 -15.53
N ASP A 111 -32.29 -16.00 -15.57
CA ASP A 111 -32.88 -17.08 -16.37
C ASP A 111 -32.95 -16.72 -17.86
N SER A 112 -33.46 -17.65 -18.68
CA SER A 112 -33.62 -17.44 -20.13
C SER A 112 -34.57 -16.31 -20.51
N ALA A 113 -35.39 -15.81 -19.57
CA ALA A 113 -36.26 -14.66 -19.74
C ALA A 113 -35.62 -13.36 -19.21
N GLY A 114 -34.35 -13.40 -18.76
CA GLY A 114 -33.63 -12.25 -18.20
C GLY A 114 -34.03 -11.88 -16.77
N ARG A 115 -34.80 -12.72 -16.08
CA ARG A 115 -35.21 -12.48 -14.69
C ARG A 115 -34.12 -12.98 -13.73
N PRO A 116 -33.88 -12.31 -12.59
CA PRO A 116 -32.92 -12.80 -11.60
C PRO A 116 -33.22 -14.23 -11.18
N VAL A 117 -32.17 -15.05 -11.01
CA VAL A 117 -32.31 -16.40 -10.47
C VAL A 117 -32.70 -16.35 -9.00
N THR A 118 -33.68 -17.17 -8.62
CA THR A 118 -34.12 -17.38 -7.25
C THR A 118 -33.59 -18.72 -6.74
N LEU A 119 -32.94 -18.74 -5.56
CA LEU A 119 -32.32 -19.95 -5.00
C LEU A 119 -33.02 -20.44 -3.73
N ASP A 120 -33.69 -19.57 -2.98
CA ASP A 120 -34.38 -19.94 -1.72
C ASP A 120 -35.55 -20.91 -1.93
N GLY A 121 -36.05 -21.03 -3.16
CA GLY A 121 -37.11 -21.97 -3.54
C GLY A 121 -36.61 -23.36 -3.94
N LEU A 122 -35.29 -23.60 -3.96
CA LEU A 122 -34.74 -24.90 -4.33
C LEU A 122 -35.04 -25.96 -3.26
N PRO A 123 -35.25 -27.23 -3.66
CA PRO A 123 -35.24 -28.37 -2.76
C PRO A 123 -34.08 -28.33 -1.75
N ALA A 124 -34.37 -28.75 -0.52
CA ALA A 124 -33.37 -28.79 0.54
C ALA A 124 -32.14 -29.62 0.11
N GLY A 125 -30.94 -29.06 0.30
CA GLY A 125 -29.67 -29.70 -0.08
C GLY A 125 -29.21 -29.41 -1.51
N GLN A 126 -30.11 -29.09 -2.45
CA GLN A 126 -29.73 -28.89 -3.85
C GLN A 126 -28.75 -27.72 -4.03
N LEU A 127 -28.96 -26.60 -3.32
CA LEU A 127 -28.01 -25.48 -3.36
C LEU A 127 -26.61 -25.89 -2.87
N ALA A 128 -26.54 -26.70 -1.80
CA ALA A 128 -25.28 -27.20 -1.27
C ALA A 128 -24.58 -28.13 -2.27
N GLU A 129 -25.32 -28.99 -2.98
CA GLU A 129 -24.79 -29.84 -4.04
C GLU A 129 -24.25 -29.02 -5.22
N MET A 130 -25.02 -28.03 -5.69
CA MET A 130 -24.61 -27.14 -6.79
C MET A 130 -23.34 -26.37 -6.44
N ARG A 131 -23.24 -25.85 -5.20
CA ARG A 131 -22.04 -25.15 -4.72
C ARG A 131 -20.85 -26.07 -4.59
N HIS A 132 -21.05 -27.25 -4.00
CA HIS A 132 -19.97 -28.23 -3.87
C HIS A 132 -19.43 -28.67 -5.23
N ALA A 133 -20.30 -28.76 -6.24
CA ALA A 133 -19.87 -28.98 -7.62
C ALA A 133 -19.08 -27.78 -8.17
N ALA A 134 -19.54 -26.54 -7.98
CA ALA A 134 -18.85 -25.33 -8.43
C ALA A 134 -17.43 -25.20 -7.84
N GLU A 135 -17.24 -25.57 -6.57
CA GLU A 135 -15.91 -25.60 -5.93
C GLU A 135 -14.92 -26.57 -6.60
N GLN A 136 -15.40 -27.60 -7.32
CA GLN A 136 -14.52 -28.51 -8.06
C GLN A 136 -13.93 -27.86 -9.31
N GLY A 137 -14.44 -26.68 -9.70
CA GLY A 137 -13.90 -25.88 -10.78
C GLY A 137 -14.96 -25.25 -11.66
N THR A 138 -14.51 -24.32 -12.49
CA THR A 138 -15.35 -23.50 -13.35
C THR A 138 -16.27 -24.29 -14.30
N ASP A 139 -15.85 -25.48 -14.74
CA ASP A 139 -16.64 -26.36 -15.62
C ASP A 139 -17.98 -26.78 -15.01
N ALA A 140 -18.04 -26.93 -13.68
CA ALA A 140 -19.28 -27.25 -12.99
C ALA A 140 -20.26 -26.08 -13.04
N LEU A 141 -19.80 -24.84 -12.79
CA LEU A 141 -20.64 -23.66 -12.89
C LEU A 141 -21.12 -23.43 -14.33
N LEU A 142 -20.27 -23.68 -15.33
CA LEU A 142 -20.65 -23.65 -16.74
C LEU A 142 -21.75 -24.68 -17.04
N SER A 143 -21.61 -25.90 -16.50
CA SER A 143 -22.62 -26.96 -16.64
C SER A 143 -23.95 -26.59 -16.00
N LEU A 144 -23.93 -25.98 -14.81
CA LEU A 144 -25.14 -25.45 -14.15
C LEU A 144 -25.82 -24.39 -15.02
N CYS A 145 -25.04 -23.47 -15.59
CA CYS A 145 -25.57 -22.46 -16.50
C CYS A 145 -26.24 -23.09 -17.73
N ALA A 146 -25.63 -24.11 -18.32
CA ALA A 146 -26.20 -24.83 -19.46
C ALA A 146 -27.47 -25.59 -19.10
N GLN A 147 -27.49 -26.32 -17.98
CA GLN A 147 -28.63 -27.13 -17.53
C GLN A 147 -29.87 -26.29 -17.23
N HIS A 148 -29.69 -25.14 -16.59
CA HIS A 148 -30.79 -24.28 -16.16
C HIS A 148 -31.09 -23.13 -17.12
N GLY A 149 -30.31 -22.99 -18.21
CA GLY A 149 -30.41 -21.85 -19.12
C GLY A 149 -30.06 -20.52 -18.46
N TRP A 150 -29.19 -20.54 -17.45
CA TRP A 150 -28.78 -19.36 -16.71
C TRP A 150 -27.69 -18.58 -17.42
N LYS A 151 -27.71 -17.27 -17.23
CA LYS A 151 -26.67 -16.34 -17.68
C LYS A 151 -26.13 -15.54 -16.49
N LEU A 152 -24.81 -15.56 -16.28
CA LEU A 152 -24.14 -14.76 -15.26
C LEU A 152 -24.33 -13.27 -15.56
N ALA A 153 -24.91 -12.54 -14.61
CA ALA A 153 -25.34 -11.15 -14.77
C ALA A 153 -24.19 -10.19 -14.46
N ALA A 154 -23.14 -10.21 -15.30
CA ALA A 154 -21.91 -9.45 -15.11
C ALA A 154 -22.13 -7.93 -15.12
N ASP A 155 -23.16 -7.44 -15.81
CA ASP A 155 -23.60 -6.04 -15.79
C ASP A 155 -24.15 -5.55 -14.43
N ARG A 156 -24.50 -6.48 -13.53
CA ARG A 156 -24.91 -6.13 -12.16
C ARG A 156 -23.74 -5.77 -11.26
N LEU A 157 -22.51 -6.11 -11.65
CA LEU A 157 -21.29 -5.79 -10.92
C LEU A 157 -20.78 -4.41 -11.33
N ALA A 158 -20.56 -3.53 -10.35
CA ALA A 158 -19.92 -2.23 -10.57
C ALA A 158 -18.46 -2.30 -10.12
N TYR A 159 -17.51 -2.10 -11.04
CA TYR A 159 -16.09 -2.02 -10.69
C TYR A 159 -15.83 -0.81 -9.76
N PHE A 160 -15.18 -1.05 -8.63
CA PHE A 160 -15.14 -0.12 -7.50
C PHE A 160 -13.74 0.18 -6.97
N SER A 161 -12.86 -0.82 -6.84
CA SER A 161 -11.52 -0.61 -6.27
C SER A 161 -10.47 -1.55 -6.87
N HIS A 162 -9.21 -1.15 -6.84
CA HIS A 162 -8.07 -1.92 -7.37
C HIS A 162 -6.93 -1.91 -6.38
N TRP A 163 -6.54 -3.09 -5.88
CA TRP A 163 -5.46 -3.20 -4.90
C TRP A 163 -4.39 -4.18 -5.33
N LEU A 164 -3.14 -3.76 -5.19
CA LEU A 164 -1.98 -4.63 -5.30
C LEU A 164 -1.35 -4.80 -3.92
N THR A 165 -1.17 -6.06 -3.53
CA THR A 165 -0.48 -6.41 -2.28
C THR A 165 0.93 -5.82 -2.27
N PRO A 166 1.36 -5.17 -1.17
CA PRO A 166 2.68 -4.56 -1.07
C PRO A 166 3.81 -5.53 -1.45
N PRO A 167 4.94 -5.02 -1.98
CA PRO A 167 6.17 -5.80 -2.08
C PRO A 167 6.63 -6.23 -0.67
N GLY A 168 7.42 -7.30 -0.57
CA GLY A 168 7.85 -7.87 0.71
C GLY A 168 6.89 -8.89 1.34
N MET A 169 5.64 -8.97 0.85
CA MET A 169 4.70 -10.00 1.28
C MET A 169 4.94 -11.35 0.59
N PRO A 170 4.85 -12.48 1.31
CA PRO A 170 5.12 -13.81 0.74
C PRO A 170 4.10 -14.27 -0.30
N ARG A 171 2.89 -13.69 -0.29
CA ARG A 171 1.84 -13.90 -1.29
C ARG A 171 1.36 -12.54 -1.74
N ARG A 172 1.31 -12.32 -3.05
CA ARG A 172 0.89 -11.05 -3.64
C ARG A 172 -0.27 -11.26 -4.58
N PHE A 173 -1.30 -10.45 -4.39
CA PHE A 173 -2.51 -10.43 -5.21
C PHE A 173 -2.68 -9.05 -5.83
N ASP A 174 -3.12 -9.04 -7.08
CA ASP A 174 -3.60 -7.86 -7.79
C ASP A 174 -5.11 -8.01 -7.94
N THR A 175 -5.86 -7.44 -7.00
CA THR A 175 -7.28 -7.72 -6.77
C THR A 175 -8.17 -6.60 -7.30
N ARG A 176 -9.19 -6.97 -8.09
CA ARG A 176 -10.24 -6.06 -8.55
C ARG A 176 -11.47 -6.28 -7.67
N PHE A 177 -12.01 -5.20 -7.10
CA PHE A 177 -13.19 -5.24 -6.26
C PHE A 177 -14.39 -4.72 -7.04
N PHE A 178 -15.47 -5.50 -7.01
CA PHE A 178 -16.75 -5.17 -7.60
C PHE A 178 -17.79 -5.00 -6.50
N LEU A 179 -18.77 -4.14 -6.74
CA LEU A 179 -19.95 -3.98 -5.90
C LEU A 179 -21.16 -4.61 -6.58
N ALA A 180 -22.01 -5.26 -5.81
CA ALA A 180 -23.33 -5.66 -6.27
C ALA A 180 -24.37 -5.58 -5.15
N ALA A 181 -25.60 -5.21 -5.53
CA ALA A 181 -26.75 -5.27 -4.64
C ALA A 181 -27.14 -6.74 -4.40
N MET A 182 -27.47 -7.08 -3.16
CA MET A 182 -27.94 -8.41 -2.77
C MET A 182 -29.06 -8.88 -3.71
N PRO A 183 -28.94 -10.06 -4.35
CA PRO A 183 -29.99 -10.60 -5.18
C PRO A 183 -31.22 -10.97 -4.33
N GLU A 184 -32.41 -10.74 -4.89
CA GLU A 184 -33.67 -11.14 -4.25
C GLU A 184 -33.81 -12.67 -4.21
N ALA A 185 -34.56 -13.19 -3.21
CA ALA A 185 -34.86 -14.61 -3.05
C ALA A 185 -33.61 -15.53 -3.04
N GLN A 186 -32.54 -15.04 -2.42
CA GLN A 186 -31.36 -15.82 -2.07
C GLN A 186 -30.95 -15.52 -0.63
N SER A 187 -30.54 -16.54 0.09
CA SER A 187 -30.02 -16.46 1.46
C SER A 187 -28.52 -16.75 1.49
N VAL A 188 -27.78 -15.97 2.27
CA VAL A 188 -26.35 -16.18 2.45
C VAL A 188 -26.10 -17.48 3.20
N GLN A 189 -25.25 -18.34 2.63
CA GLN A 189 -24.83 -19.59 3.24
C GLN A 189 -23.31 -19.71 3.09
N PRO A 190 -22.53 -19.53 4.17
CA PRO A 190 -21.10 -19.86 4.16
C PRO A 190 -20.86 -21.31 3.73
N ASP A 191 -19.70 -21.61 3.16
CA ASP A 191 -19.33 -22.97 2.73
C ASP A 191 -19.03 -23.94 3.89
N GLY A 192 -18.84 -23.41 5.11
CA GLY A 192 -18.57 -24.15 6.34
C GLY A 192 -17.15 -24.71 6.48
N ARG A 193 -16.28 -24.50 5.49
CA ARG A 193 -14.90 -25.00 5.41
C ARG A 193 -13.86 -23.87 5.34
N GLU A 194 -13.97 -23.00 4.34
CA GLU A 194 -13.16 -21.80 4.18
C GLU A 194 -13.78 -20.62 4.91
N THR A 195 -15.10 -20.49 4.84
CA THR A 195 -15.88 -19.46 5.53
C THR A 195 -16.91 -20.12 6.45
N VAL A 196 -16.89 -19.74 7.73
CA VAL A 196 -17.68 -20.43 8.77
C VAL A 196 -18.86 -19.62 9.26
N GLU A 197 -18.85 -18.31 9.04
CA GLU A 197 -19.90 -17.40 9.48
C GLU A 197 -20.09 -16.28 8.46
N HIS A 198 -21.30 -15.72 8.43
CA HIS A 198 -21.59 -14.48 7.72
C HIS A 198 -22.19 -13.45 8.68
N MET A 199 -22.00 -12.18 8.36
CA MET A 199 -22.55 -11.04 9.09
C MET A 199 -22.98 -9.98 8.10
N TRP A 200 -24.17 -9.41 8.32
CA TRP A 200 -24.55 -8.15 7.70
C TRP A 200 -24.24 -7.02 8.68
N LEU A 201 -23.37 -6.10 8.29
CA LEU A 201 -22.91 -5.02 9.15
C LEU A 201 -22.98 -3.69 8.40
N ARG A 202 -23.28 -2.61 9.11
CA ARG A 202 -22.98 -1.28 8.58
C ARG A 202 -21.45 -1.16 8.43
N PRO A 203 -20.93 -0.57 7.34
CA PRO A 203 -19.49 -0.46 7.16
C PRO A 203 -18.78 0.24 8.33
N ALA A 204 -19.43 1.25 8.94
CA ALA A 204 -18.92 1.93 10.13
C ALA A 204 -18.81 1.01 11.36
N ASP A 205 -19.77 0.13 11.59
CA ASP A 205 -19.74 -0.83 12.70
C ASP A 205 -18.67 -1.91 12.47
N ALA A 206 -18.42 -2.28 11.22
CA ALA A 206 -17.41 -3.29 10.87
C ALA A 206 -15.99 -2.82 11.18
N VAL A 207 -15.69 -1.52 10.99
CA VAL A 207 -14.35 -0.96 11.25
C VAL A 207 -14.12 -0.55 12.70
N ASP A 208 -15.18 -0.45 13.50
CA ASP A 208 -15.13 -0.08 14.90
C ASP A 208 -14.22 -1.05 15.69
N PRO A 209 -13.13 -0.57 16.32
CA PRO A 209 -12.28 -1.41 17.16
C PRO A 209 -13.03 -2.16 18.27
N ALA A 210 -14.12 -1.59 18.81
CA ALA A 210 -14.92 -2.22 19.85
C ALA A 210 -15.60 -3.52 19.39
N ARG A 211 -15.79 -3.69 18.07
CA ARG A 211 -16.34 -4.92 17.49
C ARG A 211 -15.33 -6.07 17.48
N GLY A 212 -14.03 -5.77 17.53
CA GLY A 212 -12.97 -6.77 17.58
C GLY A 212 -12.79 -7.59 16.29
N LEU A 213 -13.30 -7.12 15.13
CA LEU A 213 -13.09 -7.82 13.86
C LEU A 213 -11.62 -7.76 13.43
N LYS A 214 -11.06 -8.91 13.08
CA LYS A 214 -9.75 -9.00 12.44
C LYS A 214 -9.89 -8.63 10.97
N LEU A 215 -9.47 -7.41 10.61
CA LEU A 215 -9.56 -6.88 9.25
C LEU A 215 -8.17 -6.72 8.63
N MET A 216 -8.01 -7.22 7.40
CA MET A 216 -6.87 -6.86 6.56
C MET A 216 -6.93 -5.37 6.21
N ASN A 217 -5.77 -4.76 5.92
CA ASN A 217 -5.69 -3.33 5.59
C ASN A 217 -6.62 -2.96 4.42
N VAL A 218 -6.62 -3.73 3.33
CA VAL A 218 -7.52 -3.52 2.18
C VAL A 218 -8.99 -3.54 2.59
N THR A 219 -9.43 -4.54 3.37
CA THR A 219 -10.81 -4.66 3.85
C THR A 219 -11.20 -3.46 4.70
N ARG A 220 -10.35 -3.08 5.67
CA ARG A 220 -10.60 -1.92 6.53
C ARG A 220 -10.75 -0.63 5.71
N ARG A 221 -9.89 -0.43 4.72
CA ARG A 221 -9.88 0.77 3.87
C ARG A 221 -11.11 0.87 2.98
N ILE A 222 -11.50 -0.25 2.37
CA ILE A 222 -12.75 -0.34 1.61
C ILE A 222 -13.94 -0.06 2.53
N LEU A 223 -14.02 -0.66 3.72
CA LEU A 223 -15.13 -0.40 4.65
C LEU A 223 -15.22 1.07 5.08
N LEU A 224 -14.08 1.74 5.32
CA LEU A 224 -14.05 3.18 5.60
C LEU A 224 -14.57 4.02 4.42
N GLU A 225 -14.29 3.60 3.18
CA GLU A 225 -14.83 4.23 1.99
C GLU A 225 -16.34 4.01 1.85
N LEU A 226 -16.81 2.78 2.06
CA LEU A 226 -18.23 2.41 2.04
C LEU A 226 -19.05 3.12 3.13
N ALA A 227 -18.44 3.40 4.29
CA ALA A 227 -19.09 4.09 5.41
C ALA A 227 -19.54 5.53 5.09
N ARG A 228 -19.12 6.07 3.94
CA ARG A 228 -19.52 7.40 3.46
C ARG A 228 -20.92 7.43 2.82
N PHE A 229 -21.50 6.27 2.52
CA PHE A 229 -22.77 6.13 1.81
C PHE A 229 -23.88 5.63 2.75
N GLN A 230 -25.12 6.05 2.50
CA GLN A 230 -26.26 5.70 3.35
C GLN A 230 -27.16 4.61 2.74
N SER A 231 -27.10 4.39 1.43
CA SER A 231 -27.92 3.40 0.72
C SER A 231 -27.18 2.70 -0.40
N VAL A 232 -27.69 1.54 -0.80
CA VAL A 232 -27.20 0.78 -1.97
C VAL A 232 -27.29 1.61 -3.23
N GLN A 233 -28.39 2.34 -3.41
CA GLN A 233 -28.60 3.18 -4.60
C GLN A 233 -27.50 4.24 -4.75
N GLU A 234 -27.21 4.96 -3.66
CA GLU A 234 -26.18 6.01 -3.64
C GLU A 234 -24.79 5.43 -3.94
N LEU A 235 -24.43 4.33 -3.27
CA LEU A 235 -23.14 3.66 -3.45
C LEU A 235 -22.97 3.11 -4.87
N MET A 236 -24.00 2.44 -5.41
CA MET A 236 -23.94 1.88 -6.77
C MET A 236 -23.87 2.98 -7.84
N ALA A 237 -24.59 4.10 -7.63
CA ALA A 237 -24.49 5.26 -8.51
C ALA A 237 -23.08 5.87 -8.50
N HIS A 238 -22.48 6.01 -7.30
CA HIS A 238 -21.10 6.47 -7.17
C HIS A 238 -20.12 5.54 -7.90
N ALA A 239 -20.17 4.23 -7.63
CA ALA A 239 -19.27 3.25 -8.24
C ALA A 239 -19.36 3.26 -9.78
N ARG A 240 -20.57 3.38 -10.33
CA ARG A 240 -20.79 3.48 -11.79
C ARG A 240 -20.31 4.80 -12.39
N SER A 241 -20.20 5.87 -11.60
CA SER A 241 -19.69 7.17 -12.06
C SER A 241 -18.16 7.25 -12.13
N LEU A 242 -17.44 6.31 -11.49
CA LEU A 242 -15.99 6.28 -11.44
C LEU A 242 -15.39 6.01 -12.82
N LYS A 243 -14.82 7.03 -13.44
CA LYS A 243 -14.17 6.93 -14.77
C LYS A 243 -12.81 6.24 -14.71
N HIS A 244 -12.02 6.54 -13.69
CA HIS A 244 -10.69 5.97 -13.46
C HIS A 244 -10.62 5.45 -12.03
N ILE A 245 -10.08 4.25 -11.86
CA ILE A 245 -9.90 3.60 -10.55
C ILE A 245 -8.41 3.32 -10.41
N PRO A 246 -7.67 4.14 -9.66
CA PRO A 246 -6.22 3.97 -9.56
C PRO A 246 -5.89 2.70 -8.77
N ARG A 247 -4.79 2.05 -9.16
CA ARG A 247 -4.24 0.92 -8.40
C ARG A 247 -3.67 1.40 -7.07
N VAL A 248 -4.30 1.00 -5.98
CA VAL A 248 -3.81 1.21 -4.62
C VAL A 248 -2.76 0.16 -4.29
N MET A 249 -1.54 0.57 -3.98
CA MET A 249 -0.47 -0.33 -3.53
C MET A 249 0.20 0.23 -2.29
N PRO A 250 -0.16 -0.24 -1.08
CA PRO A 250 0.57 0.11 0.13
C PRO A 250 2.04 -0.30 0.04
N ARG A 251 2.86 0.18 0.98
CA ARG A 251 4.25 -0.25 1.18
C ARG A 251 4.41 -0.79 2.59
N LEU A 252 5.35 -1.70 2.83
CA LEU A 252 5.65 -2.16 4.19
C LEU A 252 6.71 -1.25 4.81
N ALA A 253 6.53 -0.88 6.07
CA ALA A 253 7.52 -0.12 6.80
C ALA A 253 7.52 -0.49 8.29
N ASP A 254 8.67 -0.29 8.92
CA ASP A 254 8.92 -0.54 10.33
C ASP A 254 8.76 0.75 11.17
N GLY A 255 8.54 0.56 12.46
CA GLY A 255 8.41 1.65 13.43
C GLY A 255 8.01 1.13 14.81
N PRO A 256 7.70 2.04 15.76
CA PRO A 256 7.56 1.71 17.19
C PRO A 256 6.50 0.65 17.51
N LYS A 257 5.44 0.55 16.68
CA LYS A 257 4.36 -0.42 16.85
C LYS A 257 4.57 -1.70 16.01
N GLY A 258 5.80 -1.93 15.58
CA GLY A 258 6.14 -3.01 14.65
C GLY A 258 5.79 -2.68 13.20
N ARG A 259 6.05 -3.66 12.33
CA ARG A 259 5.91 -3.55 10.87
C ARG A 259 4.44 -3.44 10.44
N ARG A 260 4.12 -2.50 9.57
CA ARG A 260 2.75 -2.32 9.03
C ARG A 260 2.73 -1.83 7.58
N PRO A 261 1.58 -1.96 6.90
CA PRO A 261 1.32 -1.24 5.67
C PRO A 261 1.29 0.28 5.90
N VAL A 262 1.89 1.02 4.97
CA VAL A 262 1.83 2.48 4.78
C VAL A 262 1.03 2.73 3.51
N ASN A 263 -0.10 3.43 3.64
CA ASN A 263 -1.01 3.73 2.54
C ASN A 263 -0.52 4.93 1.72
N MET A 264 -1.01 5.06 0.50
CA MET A 264 -0.54 6.05 -0.49
C MET A 264 -0.67 7.50 -0.03
N GLU A 265 -1.65 7.79 0.82
CA GLU A 265 -1.89 9.12 1.38
C GLU A 265 -1.00 9.47 2.59
N GLU A 266 -0.31 8.50 3.17
CA GLU A 266 0.55 8.73 4.33
C GLU A 266 1.84 9.45 3.91
N HIS A 267 2.28 10.44 4.72
CA HIS A 267 3.46 11.25 4.41
C HIS A 267 4.74 10.42 4.18
N SER A 268 4.90 9.30 4.89
CA SER A 268 6.05 8.41 4.76
C SER A 268 6.01 7.52 3.52
N TYR A 269 4.89 7.48 2.78
CA TYR A 269 4.73 6.56 1.65
C TYR A 269 5.85 6.70 0.63
N GLU A 270 6.10 7.93 0.14
CA GLU A 270 7.11 8.19 -0.89
C GLU A 270 8.52 7.85 -0.41
N GLU A 271 8.91 8.26 0.80
CA GLU A 271 10.21 7.91 1.41
C GLU A 271 10.39 6.39 1.50
N VAL A 272 9.39 5.67 2.00
CA VAL A 272 9.45 4.20 2.14
C VAL A 272 9.70 3.52 0.81
N GLY A 273 9.07 3.97 -0.28
CA GLY A 273 9.31 3.34 -1.59
C GLY A 273 10.58 3.77 -2.29
N PHE A 274 11.21 4.84 -1.83
CA PHE A 274 12.55 5.19 -2.26
C PHE A 274 13.60 4.31 -1.58
N VAL A 275 13.49 4.13 -0.25
CA VAL A 275 14.48 3.42 0.56
C VAL A 275 14.29 1.91 0.58
N ASP A 276 13.04 1.43 0.49
CA ASP A 276 12.68 0.01 0.52
C ASP A 276 11.66 -0.30 -0.58
N PRO A 277 12.04 -0.21 -1.86
CA PRO A 277 11.13 -0.45 -2.99
C PRO A 277 10.63 -1.90 -3.06
N HIS A 278 11.35 -2.84 -2.44
CA HIS A 278 11.06 -4.27 -2.47
C HIS A 278 10.37 -4.78 -1.19
N GLY A 279 10.19 -3.93 -0.18
CA GLY A 279 9.57 -4.31 1.09
C GLY A 279 10.39 -5.36 1.84
N GLU A 280 11.72 -5.34 1.73
CA GLU A 280 12.61 -6.28 2.41
C GLU A 280 12.88 -5.88 3.86
N GLY A 281 12.62 -4.61 4.21
CA GLY A 281 12.86 -4.04 5.53
C GLY A 281 13.72 -2.77 5.42
N GLY A 282 13.64 -1.91 6.43
CA GLY A 282 14.45 -0.68 6.51
C GLY A 282 13.71 0.62 6.15
N GLY A 283 12.57 0.52 5.46
CA GLY A 283 11.63 1.65 5.37
C GLY A 283 11.01 1.98 6.72
N ARG A 284 10.79 3.26 7.01
CA ARG A 284 10.26 3.74 8.31
C ARG A 284 8.98 4.54 8.13
N TYR A 285 7.91 4.17 8.83
CA TYR A 285 6.68 4.97 8.83
C TYR A 285 6.65 6.07 9.88
N ALA A 286 7.56 6.00 10.86
CA ALA A 286 7.78 7.00 11.89
C ALA A 286 9.27 7.11 12.18
N HIS A 287 9.73 8.34 12.38
CA HIS A 287 11.09 8.65 12.81
C HIS A 287 11.13 8.80 14.33
N GLU A 288 12.30 8.55 14.92
CA GLU A 288 12.55 8.61 16.35
C GLU A 288 13.89 9.32 16.58
N ALA A 289 14.06 9.97 17.75
CA ALA A 289 15.33 10.58 18.11
C ALA A 289 16.45 9.51 18.13
N GLY A 290 17.61 9.87 17.58
CA GLY A 290 18.76 8.98 17.41
C GLY A 290 18.67 8.04 16.20
N LEU A 291 17.58 8.05 15.43
CA LEU A 291 17.44 7.17 14.27
C LEU A 291 18.41 7.58 13.15
N ALA A 292 19.38 6.71 12.87
CA ALA A 292 20.21 6.77 11.67
C ALA A 292 19.57 5.96 10.54
N MET A 293 19.25 6.61 9.42
CA MET A 293 18.56 6.01 8.29
C MET A 293 19.26 6.31 6.98
N ARG A 294 19.70 5.25 6.28
CA ARG A 294 20.23 5.35 4.93
C ARG A 294 19.09 5.66 3.96
N LEU A 295 19.15 6.81 3.29
CA LEU A 295 18.16 7.21 2.29
C LEU A 295 18.57 6.76 0.89
N SER A 296 19.87 6.76 0.60
CA SER A 296 20.43 6.34 -0.69
C SER A 296 21.84 5.76 -0.48
N ALA A 297 22.53 5.40 -1.56
CA ALA A 297 23.93 4.96 -1.48
C ALA A 297 24.85 6.04 -0.84
N ARG A 298 24.47 7.32 -0.92
CA ARG A 298 25.29 8.45 -0.49
C ARG A 298 24.72 9.25 0.65
N VAL A 299 23.43 9.11 0.95
CA VAL A 299 22.75 9.95 1.93
C VAL A 299 22.36 9.12 3.13
N LEU A 300 22.83 9.53 4.31
CA LEU A 300 22.37 9.01 5.60
C LEU A 300 21.81 10.16 6.43
N ARG A 301 20.56 10.02 6.86
CA ARG A 301 19.92 10.95 7.78
C ARG A 301 20.14 10.48 9.21
N VAL A 302 20.43 11.40 10.11
CA VAL A 302 20.31 11.19 11.56
C VAL A 302 19.24 12.13 12.08
N THR A 303 18.31 11.59 12.85
CA THR A 303 17.20 12.33 13.44
C THR A 303 17.54 12.69 14.90
N GLY A 304 17.39 13.94 15.29
CA GLY A 304 17.46 14.41 16.67
C GLY A 304 16.12 14.98 17.13
N GLU A 305 15.97 15.19 18.43
CA GLU A 305 14.79 15.86 19.02
C GLU A 305 15.20 17.25 19.52
N ALA A 306 14.44 18.28 19.14
CA ALA A 306 14.66 19.65 19.59
C ALA A 306 14.49 19.73 21.12
N GLY A 307 15.50 20.29 21.80
CA GLY A 307 15.49 20.46 23.26
C GLY A 307 14.51 21.51 23.79
N ASP A 308 13.53 21.95 23.00
CA ASP A 308 12.51 22.93 23.36
C ASP A 308 11.25 22.30 24.00
N GLY A 309 11.24 20.96 24.15
CA GLY A 309 10.12 20.21 24.73
C GLY A 309 8.92 20.07 23.79
N SER A 310 9.02 20.50 22.53
CA SER A 310 7.95 20.36 21.53
C SER A 310 7.85 18.94 20.96
N GLY A 311 8.87 18.10 21.16
CA GLY A 311 9.01 16.81 20.49
C GLY A 311 9.31 16.93 18.99
N THR A 312 9.65 18.13 18.50
CA THR A 312 9.97 18.36 17.09
C THR A 312 11.26 17.63 16.72
N LEU A 313 11.18 16.77 15.71
CA LEU A 313 12.34 16.07 15.17
C LEU A 313 13.08 16.94 14.17
N VAL A 314 14.40 17.04 14.31
CA VAL A 314 15.29 17.71 13.36
C VAL A 314 16.17 16.70 12.65
N HIS A 315 16.48 16.95 11.39
CA HIS A 315 17.30 16.07 10.57
C HIS A 315 18.64 16.70 10.23
N SER A 316 19.69 15.89 10.29
CA SER A 316 21.02 16.19 9.77
C SER A 316 21.40 15.10 8.79
N TYR A 317 22.16 15.43 7.75
CA TYR A 317 22.40 14.53 6.62
C TYR A 317 23.88 14.36 6.34
N PHE A 318 24.40 13.15 6.45
CA PHE A 318 25.68 12.80 5.85
C PHE A 318 25.51 12.58 4.36
N VAL A 319 26.36 13.24 3.57
CA VAL A 319 26.52 13.02 2.13
C VAL A 319 27.91 12.48 1.88
N GLY A 320 28.01 11.25 1.37
CA GLY A 320 29.26 10.55 1.10
C GLY A 320 29.08 9.03 1.12
N THR A 321 30.09 8.28 0.68
CA THR A 321 30.08 6.82 0.69
C THR A 321 30.65 6.26 1.99
N ALA A 322 30.39 4.98 2.25
CA ALA A 322 31.08 4.25 3.31
C ALA A 322 32.61 4.35 3.14
N ASP A 323 33.33 4.55 4.26
CA ASP A 323 34.78 4.61 4.36
C ASP A 323 35.48 5.74 3.56
N GLY A 324 34.71 6.61 2.92
CA GLY A 324 35.19 7.76 2.16
C GLY A 324 35.12 9.09 2.91
N ASP A 325 35.47 10.17 2.22
CA ASP A 325 35.20 11.52 2.71
C ASP A 325 33.69 11.81 2.62
N CYS A 326 33.13 12.46 3.65
CA CYS A 326 31.74 12.88 3.67
C CYS A 326 31.56 14.32 4.19
N ALA A 327 30.43 14.93 3.83
CA ALA A 327 29.95 16.19 4.38
C ALA A 327 28.77 15.93 5.31
N LEU A 328 28.69 16.64 6.43
CA LEU A 328 27.52 16.68 7.28
C LEU A 328 26.76 17.98 7.04
N ILE A 329 25.54 17.87 6.54
CA ILE A 329 24.62 18.99 6.29
C ILE A 329 23.66 19.14 7.47
N ASP A 330 23.42 20.40 7.85
CA ASP A 330 22.72 20.81 9.06
C ASP A 330 23.39 20.23 10.31
N ALA A 331 24.70 20.47 10.45
CA ALA A 331 25.56 19.99 11.53
C ALA A 331 25.38 20.77 12.86
N SER A 332 24.19 21.34 13.07
CA SER A 332 23.79 21.93 14.35
C SER A 332 22.95 20.92 15.14
N PRO A 333 23.57 20.11 16.03
CA PRO A 333 22.87 19.07 16.75
C PRO A 333 21.79 19.67 17.65
N ALA A 334 20.74 18.88 17.90
CA ALA A 334 19.58 19.30 18.68
C ALA A 334 19.85 19.29 20.20
N GLY A 335 20.92 18.59 20.58
CA GLY A 335 21.40 18.38 21.94
C GLY A 335 22.50 17.30 21.94
N PRO A 336 23.07 16.98 23.12
CA PRO A 336 24.18 16.02 23.24
C PRO A 336 23.87 14.63 22.67
N ALA A 337 22.67 14.10 22.93
CA ALA A 337 22.26 12.79 22.40
C ALA A 337 22.20 12.76 20.85
N HIS A 338 21.80 13.87 20.20
CA HIS A 338 21.85 13.95 18.75
C HIS A 338 23.30 14.02 18.25
N ALA A 339 24.20 14.73 18.94
CA ALA A 339 25.61 14.79 18.60
C ALA A 339 26.29 13.42 18.70
N GLU A 340 26.00 12.65 19.77
CA GLU A 340 26.48 11.27 19.93
C GLU A 340 25.95 10.35 18.82
N ALA A 341 24.66 10.45 18.48
CA ALA A 341 24.07 9.69 17.38
C ALA A 341 24.72 10.02 16.03
N LEU A 342 25.03 11.30 15.78
CA LEU A 342 25.76 11.75 14.60
C LEU A 342 27.17 11.15 14.54
N ALA A 343 27.90 11.22 15.65
CA ALA A 343 29.25 10.66 15.74
C ALA A 343 29.26 9.15 15.49
N ALA A 344 28.30 8.42 16.07
CA ALA A 344 28.16 6.97 15.89
C ALA A 344 27.74 6.55 14.48
N ALA A 345 27.00 7.40 13.76
CA ALA A 345 26.43 7.08 12.45
C ALA A 345 27.26 7.56 11.25
N ALA A 346 28.36 8.28 11.49
CA ALA A 346 29.19 8.83 10.43
C ALA A 346 29.68 7.72 9.47
N PRO A 347 29.37 7.81 8.16
CA PRO A 347 29.69 6.73 7.22
C PRO A 347 31.17 6.66 6.86
N GLY A 348 31.96 7.68 7.19
CA GLY A 348 33.36 7.80 6.84
C GLY A 348 33.98 9.05 7.47
N ARG A 349 35.05 9.56 6.86
CA ARG A 349 35.76 10.75 7.36
C ARG A 349 34.95 12.02 7.08
N VAL A 350 34.43 12.65 8.12
CA VAL A 350 33.73 13.94 7.98
C VAL A 350 34.76 15.03 7.69
N ARG A 351 34.68 15.61 6.49
CA ARG A 351 35.58 16.65 5.99
C ARG A 351 34.95 18.05 6.02
N TRP A 352 33.62 18.10 5.93
CA TRP A 352 32.86 19.34 5.87
C TRP A 352 31.69 19.32 6.85
N LEU A 353 31.56 20.39 7.62
CA LEU A 353 30.39 20.71 8.43
C LEU A 353 29.69 21.88 7.72
N LEU A 354 28.48 21.64 7.22
CA LEU A 354 27.71 22.54 6.38
C LEU A 354 26.35 22.82 7.01
N SER A 355 25.88 24.06 6.94
CA SER A 355 24.55 24.45 7.41
C SER A 355 23.70 25.02 6.28
N THR A 356 22.42 24.68 6.26
CA THR A 356 21.44 25.38 5.40
C THR A 356 21.03 26.74 5.99
N GLN A 357 21.23 26.95 7.29
CA GLN A 357 20.96 28.21 8.00
C GLN A 357 22.23 29.02 8.25
N ALA A 358 22.07 30.32 8.51
CA ALA A 358 23.18 31.20 8.85
C ALA A 358 23.63 30.99 10.30
N GLY A 359 24.71 30.25 10.54
CA GLY A 359 25.30 30.11 11.88
C GLY A 359 26.50 29.16 11.94
N PRO A 360 27.43 29.35 12.92
CA PRO A 360 28.58 28.48 13.09
C PRO A 360 28.21 27.15 13.77
N GLU A 361 28.83 26.06 13.30
CA GLU A 361 28.62 24.68 13.80
C GLU A 361 29.75 24.30 14.78
N GLU A 362 29.75 24.93 15.95
CA GLU A 362 30.83 24.72 16.94
C GLU A 362 30.68 23.43 17.73
N ALA A 363 29.44 22.98 17.98
CA ALA A 363 29.14 21.86 18.87
C ALA A 363 29.70 20.51 18.39
N LEU A 364 29.96 20.33 17.09
CA LEU A 364 30.47 19.07 16.54
C LEU A 364 31.99 19.05 16.33
N ARG A 365 32.70 20.15 16.66
CA ARG A 365 34.17 20.21 16.55
C ARG A 365 34.89 19.29 17.52
N GLU A 366 34.25 18.92 18.63
CA GLU A 366 34.81 17.91 19.54
C GLU A 366 34.96 16.55 18.84
N PHE A 367 33.99 16.19 17.99
CA PHE A 367 34.00 14.93 17.24
C PHE A 367 34.84 15.01 15.97
N TRP A 368 34.86 16.16 15.29
CA TRP A 368 35.60 16.37 14.05
C TRP A 368 36.40 17.69 14.05
N PRO A 369 37.53 17.75 14.79
CA PRO A 369 38.30 18.99 14.96
C PRO A 369 38.93 19.49 13.65
N ASP A 370 39.22 18.57 12.73
CA ASP A 370 39.86 18.87 11.44
C ASP A 370 38.83 19.15 10.31
N ALA A 371 37.53 19.02 10.57
CA ALA A 371 36.51 19.26 9.56
C ALA A 371 36.38 20.76 9.26
N ALA A 372 36.32 21.09 7.97
CA ALA A 372 36.09 22.46 7.54
C ALA A 372 34.64 22.86 7.84
N ALA A 373 34.45 23.79 8.79
CA ALA A 373 33.20 24.50 8.96
C ALA A 373 33.22 25.71 8.01
N ALA A 374 32.46 25.63 6.90
CA ALA A 374 32.57 26.61 5.81
C ALA A 374 31.22 27.17 5.39
N VAL A 375 31.13 28.50 5.33
CA VAL A 375 30.07 29.18 4.57
C VAL A 375 30.50 29.23 3.12
N LEU A 376 30.02 28.27 2.33
CA LEU A 376 30.40 28.14 0.92
C LEU A 376 29.79 29.26 0.06
N ALA A 377 30.51 29.62 -0.99
CA ALA A 377 30.04 30.63 -1.95
C ALA A 377 28.91 30.08 -2.83
N LEU A 378 28.00 30.95 -3.28
CA LEU A 378 26.94 30.55 -4.20
C LEU A 378 27.54 30.07 -5.53
N GLY A 379 27.05 28.94 -6.04
CA GLY A 379 27.58 28.29 -7.24
C GLY A 379 28.84 27.46 -7.03
N GLU A 380 29.42 27.47 -5.83
CA GLU A 380 30.53 26.59 -5.47
C GLU A 380 30.10 25.11 -5.58
N GLN A 381 31.04 24.25 -5.96
CA GLN A 381 30.83 22.81 -6.05
C GLN A 381 31.88 22.09 -5.22
N ILE A 382 31.42 21.25 -4.29
CA ILE A 382 32.30 20.37 -3.51
C ILE A 382 32.24 18.98 -4.11
N ARG A 383 33.42 18.39 -4.29
CA ARG A 383 33.56 16.98 -4.66
C ARG A 383 33.62 16.12 -3.39
N ILE A 384 32.68 15.19 -3.26
CA ILE A 384 32.60 14.24 -2.15
C ILE A 384 32.74 12.83 -2.75
N GLY A 385 33.98 12.33 -2.79
CA GLY A 385 34.31 11.13 -3.54
C GLY A 385 33.98 11.29 -5.03
N ASP A 386 33.06 10.47 -5.52
CA ASP A 386 32.54 10.53 -6.89
C ASP A 386 31.20 11.28 -7.01
N ALA A 387 30.76 11.97 -5.95
CA ALA A 387 29.57 12.83 -5.94
C ALA A 387 29.88 14.34 -5.86
N THR A 388 28.92 15.16 -6.28
CA THR A 388 29.05 16.62 -6.38
C THR A 388 27.94 17.28 -5.60
N LEU A 389 28.33 18.13 -4.64
CA LEU A 389 27.43 18.97 -3.88
C LEU A 389 27.51 20.40 -4.42
N ARG A 390 26.45 20.87 -5.08
CA ARG A 390 26.35 22.24 -5.60
C ARG A 390 25.67 23.16 -4.59
N VAL A 391 26.26 24.32 -4.35
CA VAL A 391 25.76 25.31 -3.40
C VAL A 391 24.80 26.27 -4.11
N LEU A 392 23.59 26.37 -3.59
CA LEU A 392 22.49 27.14 -4.13
C LEU A 392 22.00 28.18 -3.11
N PRO A 393 21.37 29.28 -3.56
CA PRO A 393 20.77 30.24 -2.64
C PRO A 393 19.63 29.58 -1.84
N GLY A 394 19.59 29.86 -0.54
CA GLY A 394 18.46 29.50 0.32
C GLY A 394 17.38 30.57 0.35
N ASP A 395 16.25 30.25 0.99
CA ASP A 395 15.16 31.20 1.18
C ASP A 395 15.46 32.15 2.37
N GLY A 396 14.95 33.38 2.29
CA GLY A 396 14.93 34.34 3.39
C GLY A 396 16.22 35.16 3.57
N ASP A 397 17.26 34.58 4.15
CA ASP A 397 18.55 35.25 4.43
C ASP A 397 19.52 35.04 3.25
N ALA A 398 20.23 36.10 2.83
CA ALA A 398 21.29 36.03 1.83
C ALA A 398 22.44 35.07 2.21
N ARG A 399 22.57 34.73 3.50
CA ARG A 399 23.50 33.74 4.02
C ARG A 399 22.95 32.32 4.07
N SER A 400 21.64 32.11 3.91
CA SER A 400 21.04 30.77 3.80
C SER A 400 21.58 30.05 2.57
N ARG A 401 21.76 28.74 2.68
CA ARG A 401 22.26 27.88 1.62
C ARG A 401 21.32 26.70 1.41
N ARG A 402 21.27 26.22 0.17
CA ARG A 402 20.75 24.92 -0.19
C ARG A 402 21.86 24.12 -0.82
N PHE A 403 21.79 22.80 -0.71
CA PHE A 403 22.80 21.93 -1.29
C PHE A 403 22.14 20.93 -2.21
N LEU A 404 22.56 20.90 -3.48
CA LEU A 404 22.07 19.92 -4.44
C LEU A 404 23.13 18.82 -4.61
N LEU A 405 22.76 17.59 -4.23
CA LEU A 405 23.49 16.39 -4.62
C LEU A 405 23.11 16.05 -6.06
N VAL A 406 24.02 16.34 -6.99
CA VAL A 406 23.73 16.32 -8.44
C VAL A 406 23.42 14.91 -8.93
N GLU A 407 24.22 13.93 -8.54
CA GLU A 407 24.13 12.55 -9.06
C GLU A 407 22.85 11.83 -8.64
N GLU A 408 22.28 12.21 -7.49
CA GLU A 408 21.03 11.62 -6.98
C GLU A 408 19.83 12.56 -7.07
N ALA A 409 20.03 13.79 -7.55
CA ALA A 409 19.00 14.82 -7.65
C ALA A 409 18.25 15.09 -6.33
N ILE A 410 19.00 15.14 -5.21
CA ILE A 410 18.49 15.41 -3.86
C ILE A 410 18.87 16.83 -3.46
N LEU A 411 17.87 17.65 -3.16
CA LEU A 411 18.06 19.03 -2.71
C LEU A 411 17.85 19.12 -1.20
N PHE A 412 18.90 19.47 -0.46
CA PHE A 412 18.83 19.77 0.98
C PHE A 412 18.42 21.22 1.17
N THR A 413 17.26 21.44 1.80
CA THR A 413 16.58 22.75 1.82
C THR A 413 16.46 23.40 3.19
N GLY A 414 16.84 22.70 4.26
CA GLY A 414 16.68 23.22 5.62
C GLY A 414 15.21 23.38 5.98
N ALA A 415 14.81 24.56 6.47
CA ALA A 415 13.44 24.81 6.94
C ALA A 415 12.37 24.94 5.82
N SER A 416 12.75 24.89 4.55
CA SER A 416 11.83 25.07 3.43
C SER A 416 11.50 23.75 2.75
N ASP A 417 10.22 23.48 2.51
CA ASP A 417 9.76 22.30 1.76
C ASP A 417 9.58 22.60 0.25
N ALA A 418 9.86 23.84 -0.18
CA ALA A 418 9.61 24.29 -1.54
C ALA A 418 10.73 23.89 -2.49
N PRO A 419 10.42 23.26 -3.65
CA PRO A 419 11.40 23.09 -4.72
C PRO A 419 11.81 24.44 -5.32
N MET A 420 13.05 24.52 -5.80
CA MET A 420 13.51 25.66 -6.60
C MET A 420 12.77 25.69 -7.95
N THR A 421 12.14 26.82 -8.28
CA THR A 421 11.63 27.06 -9.64
C THR A 421 12.79 27.17 -10.62
N GLY A 422 12.84 26.30 -11.64
CA GLY A 422 13.81 26.35 -12.74
C GLY A 422 14.92 25.29 -12.72
N GLU A 423 15.01 24.45 -11.69
CA GLU A 423 15.91 23.29 -11.69
C GLU A 423 15.14 22.02 -12.08
N GLU A 424 15.02 21.75 -13.38
CA GLU A 424 14.26 20.60 -13.95
C GLU A 424 14.75 19.22 -13.47
N GLN A 425 15.87 19.15 -12.75
CA GLN A 425 16.53 17.91 -12.35
C GLN A 425 16.21 17.45 -10.92
N VAL A 426 15.68 18.29 -10.02
CA VAL A 426 15.43 17.90 -8.61
C VAL A 426 14.31 16.86 -8.52
N ARG A 427 14.62 15.70 -7.93
CA ARG A 427 13.67 14.59 -7.73
C ARG A 427 13.20 14.49 -6.28
N TRP A 428 14.07 14.81 -5.34
CA TRP A 428 13.81 14.71 -3.90
C TRP A 428 14.24 15.98 -3.18
N ILE A 429 13.49 16.31 -2.14
CA ILE A 429 13.73 17.43 -1.25
C ILE A 429 13.96 16.85 0.14
N ALA A 430 15.08 17.22 0.76
CA ALA A 430 15.47 16.83 2.10
C ALA A 430 15.44 18.07 3.01
N PRO A 431 14.25 18.46 3.52
CA PRO A 431 14.14 19.52 4.50
C PRO A 431 14.62 19.03 5.87
N ARG A 432 14.87 19.96 6.79
CA ARG A 432 15.19 19.69 8.21
C ARG A 432 14.11 18.87 8.91
N HIS A 433 12.90 18.79 8.32
CA HIS A 433 11.75 18.06 8.81
C HIS A 433 11.11 17.18 7.71
N GLY A 434 11.86 16.24 7.12
CA GLY A 434 11.27 15.19 6.29
C GLY A 434 12.17 14.69 5.15
N PHE A 435 11.53 14.04 4.18
CA PHE A 435 12.10 13.69 2.89
C PHE A 435 10.96 13.53 1.89
N LEU A 436 10.89 14.43 0.92
CA LEU A 436 9.72 14.63 0.08
C LEU A 436 10.07 14.41 -1.38
N ARG A 437 9.17 13.75 -2.11
CA ARG A 437 9.26 13.68 -3.56
C ARG A 437 8.88 15.04 -4.15
N SER A 438 9.76 15.60 -4.99
CA SER A 438 9.48 16.86 -5.69
C SER A 438 8.26 16.66 -6.59
N ARG A 439 7.18 17.41 -6.34
CA ARG A 439 6.00 17.40 -7.19
C ARG A 439 6.32 18.23 -8.43
N ARG A 440 6.26 17.60 -9.61
CA ARG A 440 6.37 18.31 -10.89
C ARG A 440 5.12 19.12 -11.19
#